data_AF-A0A285F6S3-F1
#
_entry.id   AF-A0A285F6S3-F1
#
_cell.length_a   1.000
_cell.length_b   1.000
_cell.length_c   1.000
_cell.angle_alpha   90.00
_cell.angle_beta   90.00
_cell.angle_gamma   90.00
#
_symmetry.space_group_name_H-M   'P 1'
#
loop_
_entity.id
_entity.type
_entity.pdbx_description
1 polymer ?
#
loop_
_entity_poly.entity_id
_entity_poly.type
_entity_poly.pdbx_seq_one_letter_code
_entity_poly.pdbx_strand_id
1 'polypeptide(L)'
;MRKFLNIGHPRSGTGFTSKLLKKFAYDVGHEVLGEDGISSWMFAVEEDQFWGPRGVNRKNYEFEHLIMNIRKPLDIISSVLYTENTVPVSYNLRAKYIDFTGLNEIEKAVKSVLGWYKIIQAQNPELILKVDANPEQTLYYYLRYQLEEDVEFPLETLPTNVNARKHSKLSYEEIKKNCTQELIIEYRFFCDFYGYSYS
;
A
#
# COMPACT_ATOMS: atom_id res chain seq x y z
N MET A 1 -2.73 -1.72 -22.89
CA MET A 1 -1.59 -1.76 -21.98
C MET A 1 -1.46 -0.41 -21.30
N ARG A 2 -1.11 -0.36 -20.02
CA ARG A 2 -0.85 0.85 -19.22
C ARG A 2 0.57 0.78 -18.68
N LYS A 3 1.16 1.91 -18.32
CA LYS A 3 2.56 1.96 -17.87
C LYS A 3 2.72 1.50 -16.42
N PHE A 4 1.95 2.08 -15.50
CA PHE A 4 2.15 1.88 -14.06
C PHE A 4 0.92 1.32 -13.36
N LEU A 5 1.13 0.24 -12.60
CA LEU A 5 0.24 -0.18 -11.54
C LEU A 5 0.93 0.08 -10.20
N ASN A 6 0.38 0.97 -9.38
CA ASN A 6 0.79 1.08 -7.99
C ASN A 6 -0.22 0.40 -7.07
N ILE A 7 0.26 -0.55 -6.25
CA ILE A 7 -0.53 -1.25 -5.24
C ILE A 7 0.12 -1.14 -3.86
N GLY A 8 -0.71 -1.27 -2.83
CA GLY A 8 -0.32 -1.17 -1.44
C GLY A 8 -1.48 -1.63 -0.56
N HIS A 9 -1.31 -1.53 0.76
CA HIS A 9 -2.44 -1.63 1.67
C HIS A 9 -3.32 -0.36 1.58
N PRO A 10 -4.65 -0.39 1.82
CA PRO A 10 -5.49 0.82 1.79
C PRO A 10 -5.01 2.00 2.66
N ARG A 11 -4.10 1.76 3.60
CA ARG A 11 -3.54 2.77 4.52
C ARG A 11 -2.04 3.01 4.34
N SER A 12 -1.45 2.59 3.22
CA SER A 12 0.00 2.70 3.00
C SER A 12 0.45 3.83 2.08
N GLY A 13 -0.48 4.64 1.56
CA GLY A 13 -0.14 5.84 0.78
C GLY A 13 -0.32 5.73 -0.73
N THR A 14 -1.25 4.89 -1.23
CA THR A 14 -1.60 4.82 -2.67
C THR A 14 -1.91 6.20 -3.28
N GLY A 15 -2.68 7.03 -2.57
CA GLY A 15 -2.98 8.39 -3.02
C GLY A 15 -1.76 9.32 -3.06
N PHE A 16 -0.78 9.11 -2.17
CA PHE A 16 0.49 9.83 -2.22
C PHE A 16 1.28 9.41 -3.48
N THR A 17 1.42 8.11 -3.74
CA THR A 17 2.14 7.62 -4.92
C THR A 17 1.51 8.07 -6.24
N SER A 18 0.18 8.10 -6.34
CA SER A 18 -0.52 8.66 -7.51
C SER A 18 -0.14 10.13 -7.75
N LYS A 19 -0.13 10.96 -6.70
CA LYS A 19 0.31 12.36 -6.81
C LYS A 19 1.77 12.46 -7.20
N LEU A 20 2.62 11.59 -6.66
CA LEU A 20 4.05 11.58 -6.97
C LEU A 20 4.32 11.25 -8.44
N LEU A 21 3.68 10.20 -8.98
CA LEU A 21 3.77 9.86 -10.40
C LEU A 21 3.31 11.01 -11.31
N LYS A 22 2.25 11.72 -10.91
CA LYS A 22 1.79 12.94 -11.62
C LYS A 22 2.82 14.07 -11.62
N LYS A 23 3.70 14.17 -10.62
CA LYS A 23 4.81 15.15 -10.64
C LYS A 23 5.88 14.81 -11.67
N PHE A 24 6.00 13.54 -12.04
CA PHE A 24 6.83 13.06 -13.14
C PHE A 24 6.06 13.02 -14.47
N ALA A 25 4.98 13.80 -14.58
CA ALA A 25 4.15 13.93 -15.78
C ALA A 25 3.41 12.65 -16.24
N TYR A 26 3.26 11.64 -15.38
CA TYR A 26 2.45 10.46 -15.68
C TYR A 26 1.02 10.59 -15.15
N ASP A 27 0.01 10.38 -16.00
CA ASP A 27 -1.39 10.33 -15.60
C ASP A 27 -1.75 8.98 -14.95
N VAL A 28 -1.34 8.82 -13.69
CA VAL A 28 -1.69 7.69 -12.84
C VAL A 28 -2.72 8.13 -11.81
N GLY A 29 -3.98 7.73 -11.98
CA GLY A 29 -5.07 8.12 -11.08
C GLY A 29 -5.10 7.34 -9.76
N HIS A 30 -5.71 7.91 -8.72
CA HIS A 30 -5.93 7.25 -7.44
C HIS A 30 -7.33 6.62 -7.42
N GLU A 31 -7.41 5.28 -7.40
CA GLU A 31 -8.65 4.50 -7.50
C GLU A 31 -9.49 4.76 -8.77
N VAL A 32 -8.97 5.56 -9.70
CA VAL A 32 -9.52 5.85 -11.02
C VAL A 32 -8.40 5.60 -12.03
N LEU A 33 -8.70 4.89 -13.12
CA LEU A 33 -7.71 4.60 -14.15
C LEU A 33 -7.41 5.87 -14.97
N GLY A 34 -6.15 6.28 -15.01
CA GLY A 34 -5.64 7.32 -15.91
C GLY A 34 -5.03 6.74 -17.19
N GLU A 35 -4.47 7.61 -18.03
CA GLU A 35 -3.85 7.20 -19.30
C GLU A 35 -2.61 6.32 -19.09
N ASP A 36 -1.78 6.65 -18.11
CA ASP A 36 -0.56 5.91 -17.78
C ASP A 36 -0.79 4.80 -16.75
N GLY A 37 -1.90 4.85 -16.00
CA GLY A 37 -2.29 3.73 -15.15
C GLY A 37 -3.06 4.11 -13.90
N ILE A 38 -2.92 3.30 -12.85
CA ILE A 38 -3.71 3.43 -11.62
C ILE A 38 -2.87 3.13 -10.38
N SER A 39 -3.17 3.87 -9.31
CA SER A 39 -2.76 3.58 -7.95
C SER A 39 -3.99 3.20 -7.13
N SER A 40 -4.14 1.91 -6.82
CA SER A 40 -5.33 1.40 -6.13
C SER A 40 -5.00 0.14 -5.36
N TRP A 41 -5.24 0.13 -4.05
CA TRP A 41 -5.00 -1.07 -3.23
C TRP A 41 -5.89 -2.24 -3.64
N MET A 42 -7.09 -1.98 -4.19
CA MET A 42 -8.01 -3.01 -4.68
C MET A 42 -7.46 -3.75 -5.90
N PHE A 43 -6.53 -3.15 -6.65
CA PHE A 43 -5.89 -3.79 -7.79
C PHE A 43 -4.85 -4.85 -7.39
N ALA A 44 -4.62 -5.06 -6.08
CA ALA A 44 -3.85 -6.20 -5.60
C ALA A 44 -4.58 -7.54 -5.83
N VAL A 45 -5.88 -7.52 -6.14
CA VAL A 45 -6.71 -8.71 -6.38
C VAL A 45 -7.62 -8.50 -7.60
N GLU A 46 -8.17 -9.58 -8.15
CA GLU A 46 -9.03 -9.57 -9.35
C GLU A 46 -10.53 -9.33 -9.04
N GLU A 47 -10.79 -8.37 -8.17
CA GLU A 47 -12.14 -8.00 -7.74
C GLU A 47 -12.56 -6.65 -8.33
N ASP A 48 -13.86 -6.44 -8.45
CA ASP A 48 -14.38 -5.18 -8.94
C ASP A 48 -14.14 -4.07 -7.92
N GLN A 49 -13.68 -2.92 -8.41
CA GLN A 49 -13.56 -1.74 -7.58
C GLN A 49 -14.92 -1.27 -7.09
N PHE A 50 -15.01 -1.03 -5.79
CA PHE A 50 -16.15 -0.38 -5.17
C PHE A 50 -15.82 1.04 -4.68
N TRP A 51 -14.53 1.39 -4.59
CA TRP A 51 -14.07 2.78 -4.60
C TRP A 51 -13.63 3.16 -6.01
N GLY A 52 -14.16 4.26 -6.54
CA GLY A 52 -13.95 4.67 -7.94
C GLY A 52 -15.06 4.20 -8.88
N PRO A 53 -14.81 4.21 -10.20
CA PRO A 53 -15.81 3.83 -11.20
C PRO A 53 -16.17 2.34 -11.10
N ARG A 54 -17.47 2.02 -11.18
CA ARG A 54 -17.96 0.63 -11.16
C ARG A 54 -17.49 -0.13 -12.40
N GLY A 55 -17.23 -1.43 -12.22
CA GLY A 55 -16.83 -2.34 -13.31
C GLY A 55 -15.35 -2.26 -13.70
N VAL A 56 -14.56 -1.42 -13.04
CA VAL A 56 -13.10 -1.42 -13.16
C VAL A 56 -12.54 -2.57 -12.33
N ASN A 57 -11.79 -3.46 -12.97
CA ASN A 57 -11.22 -4.67 -12.36
C ASN A 57 -9.80 -4.91 -12.86
N ARG A 58 -8.89 -5.33 -11.97
CA ARG A 58 -7.48 -5.64 -12.27
C ARG A 58 -7.29 -6.55 -13.49
N LYS A 59 -8.16 -7.56 -13.66
CA LYS A 59 -8.06 -8.56 -14.74
C LYS A 59 -8.28 -8.00 -16.14
N ASN A 60 -8.90 -6.83 -16.24
CA ASN A 60 -9.24 -6.19 -17.52
C ASN A 60 -8.08 -5.33 -18.07
N TYR A 61 -6.95 -5.27 -17.37
CA TYR A 61 -5.84 -4.38 -17.71
C TYR A 61 -4.50 -5.08 -17.55
N GLU A 62 -3.56 -4.73 -18.43
CA GLU A 62 -2.16 -5.10 -18.33
C GLU A 62 -1.33 -3.85 -18.03
N PHE A 63 -0.28 -4.03 -17.22
CA PHE A 63 0.61 -2.98 -16.80
C PHE A 63 2.06 -3.37 -17.05
N GLU A 64 2.86 -2.44 -17.55
CA GLU A 64 4.28 -2.64 -17.84
C GLU A 64 5.12 -2.73 -16.57
N HIS A 65 4.77 -1.93 -15.55
CA HIS A 65 5.51 -1.85 -14.29
C HIS A 65 4.56 -1.88 -13.09
N LEU A 66 4.90 -2.73 -12.13
CA LEU A 66 4.25 -2.90 -10.83
C LEU A 66 5.08 -2.26 -9.72
N ILE A 67 4.51 -1.22 -9.13
CA ILE A 67 5.05 -0.53 -7.96
C ILE A 67 4.29 -1.00 -6.72
N MET A 68 5.03 -1.48 -5.73
CA MET A 68 4.49 -1.68 -4.38
C MET A 68 4.86 -0.48 -3.51
N ASN A 69 3.86 0.27 -3.05
CA ASN A 69 4.11 1.30 -2.03
C ASN A 69 4.03 0.68 -0.63
N ILE A 70 4.89 1.13 0.28
CA ILE A 70 4.85 0.79 1.71
C ILE A 70 5.18 2.01 2.57
N ARG A 71 4.75 1.98 3.84
CA ARG A 71 5.16 2.92 4.88
C ARG A 71 5.38 2.15 6.18
N LYS A 72 5.86 2.83 7.23
CA LYS A 72 6.05 2.26 8.56
C LYS A 72 4.89 1.32 8.97
N PRO A 73 5.17 0.01 9.17
CA PRO A 73 4.13 -1.00 9.38
C PRO A 73 3.20 -0.69 10.56
N LEU A 74 3.76 -0.22 11.69
CA LEU A 74 2.97 0.13 12.87
C LEU A 74 1.95 1.24 12.59
N ASP A 75 2.29 2.23 11.76
CA ASP A 75 1.37 3.31 11.39
C ASP A 75 0.27 2.80 10.45
N ILE A 76 0.56 1.82 9.60
CA ILE A 76 -0.47 1.16 8.77
C ILE A 76 -1.41 0.38 9.70
N ILE A 77 -0.89 -0.48 10.57
CA ILE A 77 -1.67 -1.32 11.49
C ILE A 77 -2.56 -0.46 12.37
N SER A 78 -2.02 0.62 12.93
CA SER A 78 -2.79 1.56 13.73
C SER A 78 -3.92 2.22 12.91
N SER A 79 -3.65 2.67 11.69
CA SER A 79 -4.71 3.19 10.81
C SER A 79 -5.77 2.14 10.50
N VAL A 80 -5.39 0.88 10.28
CA VAL A 80 -6.32 -0.21 9.96
C VAL A 80 -7.25 -0.50 11.11
N LEU A 81 -6.69 -0.64 12.31
CA LEU A 81 -7.45 -0.90 13.55
C LEU A 81 -8.57 0.12 13.75
N TYR A 82 -8.26 1.42 13.60
CA TYR A 82 -9.21 2.49 13.89
C TYR A 82 -10.05 2.95 12.70
N THR A 83 -9.76 2.50 11.47
CA THR A 83 -10.47 2.99 10.27
C THR A 83 -10.90 1.89 9.31
N GLU A 84 -10.00 1.05 8.79
CA GLU A 84 -10.40 0.10 7.73
C GLU A 84 -11.16 -1.11 8.26
N ASN A 85 -10.89 -1.55 9.49
CA ASN A 85 -11.65 -2.63 10.12
C ASN A 85 -13.07 -2.20 10.50
N THR A 86 -13.34 -0.89 10.58
CA THR A 86 -14.69 -0.35 10.86
C THR A 86 -15.49 -0.04 9.59
N VAL A 87 -14.88 -0.18 8.40
CA VAL A 87 -15.53 0.04 7.11
C VAL A 87 -15.86 -1.32 6.48
N PRO A 88 -17.15 -1.76 6.49
CA PRO A 88 -17.52 -3.13 6.12
C PRO A 88 -17.06 -3.54 4.72
N VAL A 89 -17.14 -2.63 3.75
CA VAL A 89 -16.75 -2.92 2.36
C VAL A 89 -15.24 -3.17 2.23
N SER A 90 -14.39 -2.41 2.94
CA SER A 90 -12.93 -2.64 3.00
C SER A 90 -12.59 -3.93 3.74
N TYR A 91 -13.22 -4.13 4.90
CA TYR A 91 -13.02 -5.32 5.71
C TYR A 91 -13.40 -6.59 4.96
N ASN A 92 -14.60 -6.62 4.35
CA ASN A 92 -15.11 -7.78 3.64
C ASN A 92 -14.26 -8.15 2.44
N LEU A 93 -13.75 -7.18 1.67
CA LEU A 93 -12.83 -7.48 0.56
C LEU A 93 -11.56 -8.17 1.10
N ARG A 94 -10.94 -7.63 2.15
CA ARG A 94 -9.73 -8.22 2.74
C ARG A 94 -9.98 -9.61 3.33
N ALA A 95 -11.14 -9.80 3.97
CA ALA A 95 -11.54 -11.07 4.59
C ALA A 95 -11.77 -12.21 3.57
N LYS A 96 -11.98 -11.91 2.29
CA LYS A 96 -12.01 -12.95 1.22
C LYS A 96 -10.65 -13.62 1.01
N TYR A 97 -9.56 -12.90 1.31
CA TYR A 97 -8.19 -13.34 1.00
C TYR A 97 -7.34 -13.57 2.25
N ILE A 98 -7.80 -13.12 3.41
CA ILE A 98 -7.08 -13.21 4.69
C ILE A 98 -8.04 -13.79 5.73
N ASP A 99 -7.65 -14.90 6.34
CA ASP A 99 -8.43 -15.52 7.41
C ASP A 99 -8.31 -14.69 8.70
N PHE A 100 -9.46 -14.19 9.16
CA PHE A 100 -9.60 -13.44 10.42
C PHE A 100 -10.33 -14.23 11.51
N THR A 101 -10.63 -15.50 11.27
CA THR A 101 -11.40 -16.33 12.20
C THR A 101 -10.68 -16.47 13.53
N GLY A 102 -11.39 -16.21 14.63
CA GLY A 102 -10.86 -16.35 15.99
C GLY A 102 -9.86 -15.29 16.43
N LEU A 103 -9.52 -14.30 15.57
CA LEU A 103 -8.58 -13.24 15.91
C LEU A 103 -9.25 -12.11 16.69
N ASN A 104 -8.50 -11.46 17.58
CA ASN A 104 -8.93 -10.19 18.18
C ASN A 104 -8.68 -8.99 17.25
N GLU A 105 -9.18 -7.80 17.60
CA GLU A 105 -9.11 -6.62 16.72
C GLU A 105 -7.68 -6.18 16.37
N ILE A 106 -6.73 -6.29 17.30
CA ILE A 106 -5.33 -5.96 17.02
C ILE A 106 -4.72 -7.03 16.10
N GLU A 107 -4.98 -8.31 16.37
CA GLU A 107 -4.52 -9.41 15.50
C GLU A 107 -5.08 -9.29 14.08
N LYS A 108 -6.37 -8.95 13.93
CA LYS A 108 -6.97 -8.67 12.61
C LYS A 108 -6.25 -7.53 11.89
N ALA A 109 -5.92 -6.45 12.60
CA ALA A 109 -5.20 -5.33 12.00
C ALA A 109 -3.78 -5.73 11.55
N VAL A 110 -3.04 -6.47 12.38
CA VAL A 110 -1.71 -6.99 12.03
C VAL A 110 -1.80 -7.96 10.86
N LYS A 111 -2.66 -8.99 10.96
CA LYS A 111 -2.83 -10.02 9.92
C LYS A 111 -3.30 -9.43 8.60
N SER A 112 -4.15 -8.39 8.65
CA SER A 112 -4.54 -7.65 7.46
C SER A 112 -3.35 -7.05 6.72
N VAL A 113 -2.48 -6.32 7.45
CA VAL A 113 -1.35 -5.64 6.82
C VAL A 113 -0.38 -6.67 6.25
N LEU A 114 0.02 -7.66 7.05
CA LEU A 114 0.97 -8.68 6.63
C LEU A 114 0.42 -9.54 5.48
N GLY A 115 -0.83 -9.99 5.60
CA GLY A 115 -1.49 -10.82 4.58
C GLY A 115 -1.65 -10.09 3.25
N TRP A 116 -2.04 -8.82 3.27
CA TRP A 116 -2.20 -8.05 2.03
C TRP A 116 -0.87 -7.83 1.31
N TYR A 117 0.21 -7.55 2.05
CA TYR A 117 1.52 -7.45 1.43
C TYR A 117 2.05 -8.78 0.91
N LYS A 118 1.70 -9.92 1.52
CA LYS A 118 2.01 -11.24 0.93
C LYS A 118 1.35 -11.40 -0.46
N ILE A 119 0.09 -10.95 -0.62
CA ILE A 119 -0.61 -10.96 -1.92
C ILE A 119 0.11 -10.08 -2.94
N ILE A 120 0.56 -8.90 -2.53
CA ILE A 120 1.29 -7.97 -3.41
C ILE A 120 2.67 -8.54 -3.78
N GLN A 121 3.42 -9.07 -2.81
CA GLN A 121 4.75 -9.65 -3.04
C GLN A 121 4.70 -10.82 -4.01
N ALA A 122 3.65 -11.64 -3.95
CA ALA A 122 3.46 -12.76 -4.88
C ALA A 122 3.31 -12.31 -6.35
N GLN A 123 3.05 -11.02 -6.59
CA GLN A 123 2.98 -10.43 -7.94
C GLN A 123 4.33 -9.89 -8.42
N ASN A 124 5.41 -10.03 -7.64
CA ASN A 124 6.79 -9.62 -7.97
C ASN A 124 6.91 -8.14 -8.40
N PRO A 125 6.57 -7.16 -7.52
CA PRO A 125 6.71 -5.75 -7.85
C PRO A 125 8.16 -5.39 -8.21
N GLU A 126 8.37 -4.66 -9.32
CA GLU A 126 9.69 -4.23 -9.77
C GLU A 126 10.24 -3.08 -8.92
N LEU A 127 9.36 -2.28 -8.31
CA LEU A 127 9.76 -1.19 -7.41
C LEU A 127 9.04 -1.29 -6.07
N ILE A 128 9.82 -1.23 -4.99
CA ILE A 128 9.33 -1.06 -3.63
C ILE A 128 9.51 0.40 -3.23
N LEU A 129 8.42 1.17 -3.18
CA LEU A 129 8.43 2.58 -2.87
C LEU A 129 8.05 2.83 -1.41
N LYS A 130 9.04 3.16 -0.57
CA LYS A 130 8.81 3.59 0.82
C LYS A 130 8.36 5.06 0.85
N VAL A 131 7.07 5.30 1.08
CA VAL A 131 6.49 6.65 1.05
C VAL A 131 7.02 7.56 2.17
N ASP A 132 7.67 6.98 3.17
CA ASP A 132 8.25 7.64 4.34
C ASP A 132 9.78 7.67 4.34
N ALA A 133 10.43 7.29 3.23
CA ALA A 133 11.88 7.30 3.09
C ALA A 133 12.33 7.75 1.68
N ASN A 134 12.40 9.06 1.46
CA ASN A 134 12.82 9.71 0.21
C ASN A 134 12.12 9.15 -1.05
N PRO A 135 10.79 9.12 -1.10
CA PRO A 135 10.06 8.51 -2.22
C PRO A 135 10.28 9.23 -3.55
N GLU A 136 10.44 10.57 -3.56
CA GLU A 136 10.74 11.34 -4.77
C GLU A 136 12.04 10.86 -5.42
N GLN A 137 13.09 10.70 -4.61
CA GLN A 137 14.40 10.24 -5.08
C GLN A 137 14.38 8.79 -5.53
N THR A 138 13.68 7.93 -4.79
CA THR A 138 13.53 6.51 -5.15
C THR A 138 12.84 6.37 -6.50
N LEU A 139 11.73 7.08 -6.72
CA LEU A 139 11.01 7.03 -7.99
C LEU A 139 11.82 7.66 -9.12
N TYR A 140 12.47 8.81 -8.89
CA TYR A 140 13.34 9.44 -9.89
C TYR A 140 14.41 8.47 -10.40
N TYR A 141 15.12 7.79 -9.50
CA TYR A 141 16.17 6.85 -9.91
C TYR A 141 15.62 5.65 -10.66
N TYR A 142 14.46 5.13 -10.25
CA TYR A 142 13.80 4.06 -10.98
C TYR A 142 13.44 4.50 -12.41
N LEU A 143 12.74 5.63 -12.56
CA LEU A 143 12.35 6.15 -13.86
C LEU A 143 13.57 6.45 -14.75
N ARG A 144 14.54 7.20 -14.23
CA ARG A 144 15.68 7.68 -15.01
C ARG A 144 16.67 6.57 -15.40
N TYR A 145 16.94 5.65 -14.50
CA TYR A 145 18.05 4.70 -14.67
C TYR A 145 17.61 3.25 -14.88
N GLN A 146 16.44 2.84 -14.39
CA GLN A 146 15.92 1.49 -14.66
C GLN A 146 15.01 1.47 -15.87
N LEU A 147 14.20 2.53 -16.07
CA LEU A 147 13.31 2.65 -17.22
C LEU A 147 13.87 3.52 -18.36
N GLU A 148 15.04 4.13 -18.15
CA GLU A 148 15.70 5.01 -19.13
C GLU A 148 14.83 6.20 -19.60
N GLU A 149 13.92 6.66 -18.73
CA GLU A 149 12.99 7.74 -19.05
C GLU A 149 13.68 9.11 -18.97
N ASP A 150 13.23 10.03 -19.83
CA ASP A 150 13.67 11.43 -19.77
C ASP A 150 12.82 12.24 -18.82
N VAL A 151 13.12 12.08 -17.52
CA VAL A 151 12.44 12.77 -16.43
C VAL A 151 13.37 13.69 -15.65
N GLU A 152 12.83 14.82 -15.21
CA GLU A 152 13.51 15.74 -14.29
C GLU A 152 13.14 15.43 -12.83
N PHE A 153 14.07 15.71 -11.92
CA PHE A 153 13.79 15.58 -10.49
C PHE A 153 12.85 16.73 -10.05
N PRO A 154 11.71 16.44 -9.39
CA PRO A 154 10.76 17.46 -8.99
C PRO A 154 11.35 18.38 -7.91
N LEU A 155 11.27 19.71 -8.13
CA LEU A 155 11.84 20.70 -7.22
C LEU A 155 11.09 20.83 -5.87
N GLU A 156 9.80 20.50 -5.86
CA GLU A 156 8.95 20.59 -4.67
C GLU A 156 8.70 19.20 -4.06
N THR A 157 8.70 19.09 -2.74
CA THR A 157 8.30 17.84 -2.04
C THR A 157 6.79 17.76 -1.88
N LEU A 158 6.25 16.55 -1.85
CA LEU A 158 4.82 16.36 -1.57
C LEU A 158 4.56 16.29 -0.06
N PRO A 159 3.47 16.89 0.45
CA PRO A 159 3.05 16.62 1.81
C PRO A 159 2.63 15.15 1.91
N THR A 160 3.21 14.41 2.85
CA THR A 160 2.96 12.95 3.02
C THR A 160 1.58 12.62 3.59
N ASN A 161 0.88 13.61 4.15
CA ASN A 161 -0.40 13.44 4.86
C ASN A 161 -1.65 13.56 3.98
N VAL A 162 -1.54 13.30 2.67
CA VAL A 162 -2.60 13.55 1.67
C VAL A 162 -3.97 12.99 2.06
N ASN A 163 -4.02 11.81 2.69
CA ASN A 163 -5.26 11.11 3.09
C ASN A 163 -5.20 10.60 4.54
N ALA A 164 -4.43 11.27 5.39
CA ALA A 164 -4.32 10.89 6.80
C ALA A 164 -5.67 11.11 7.52
N ARG A 165 -6.14 10.10 8.24
CA ARG A 165 -7.31 10.21 9.14
C ARG A 165 -6.80 10.33 10.57
N LYS A 166 -7.42 11.17 11.40
CA LYS A 166 -7.05 11.28 12.81
C LYS A 166 -7.49 10.01 13.56
N HIS A 167 -6.55 9.34 14.20
CA HIS A 167 -6.81 8.16 15.04
C HIS A 167 -5.76 8.05 16.15
N SER A 168 -6.06 7.23 17.17
CA SER A 168 -5.09 6.87 18.21
C SER A 168 -3.92 6.07 17.63
N LYS A 169 -2.74 6.15 18.24
CA LYS A 169 -1.59 5.34 17.83
C LYS A 169 -1.53 4.05 18.63
N LEU A 170 -1.27 2.94 17.92
CA LEU A 170 -0.95 1.66 18.54
C LEU A 170 0.56 1.61 18.78
N SER A 171 0.98 1.10 19.92
CA SER A 171 2.39 0.83 20.25
C SER A 171 2.77 -0.62 19.97
N TYR A 172 4.08 -0.87 19.81
CA TYR A 172 4.58 -2.24 19.70
C TYR A 172 4.34 -3.07 20.96
N GLU A 173 4.33 -2.45 22.14
CA GLU A 173 3.98 -3.14 23.39
C GLU A 173 2.54 -3.66 23.38
N GLU A 174 1.61 -2.91 22.78
CA GLU A 174 0.24 -3.37 22.60
C GLU A 174 0.15 -4.53 21.60
N ILE A 175 0.95 -4.54 20.53
CA ILE A 175 1.05 -5.71 19.64
C ILE A 175 1.54 -6.92 20.43
N LYS A 176 2.65 -6.79 21.20
CA LYS A 176 3.19 -7.88 22.00
C LYS A 176 2.22 -8.42 23.04
N LYS A 177 1.42 -7.55 23.65
CA LYS A 177 0.45 -7.92 24.69
C LYS A 177 -0.76 -8.65 24.13
N ASN A 178 -1.18 -8.31 22.90
CA ASN A 178 -2.47 -8.75 22.36
C ASN A 178 -2.36 -9.74 21.20
N CYS A 179 -1.18 -10.00 20.63
CA CYS A 179 -1.01 -10.95 19.54
C CYS A 179 -0.36 -12.26 20.00
N THR A 180 -0.64 -13.35 19.29
CA THR A 180 0.13 -14.59 19.44
C THR A 180 1.62 -14.39 19.15
N GLN A 181 2.46 -15.25 19.74
CA GLN A 181 3.91 -15.23 19.49
C GLN A 181 4.26 -15.41 18.02
N GLU A 182 3.52 -16.27 17.30
CA GLU A 182 3.69 -16.47 15.87
C GLU A 182 3.46 -15.17 15.09
N LEU A 183 2.35 -14.46 15.37
CA LEU A 183 2.04 -13.22 14.67
C LEU A 183 3.04 -12.09 15.00
N ILE A 184 3.57 -12.06 16.23
CA ILE A 184 4.66 -11.15 16.61
C ILE A 184 5.93 -11.44 15.81
N ILE A 185 6.29 -12.71 15.64
CA ILE A 185 7.46 -13.11 14.83
C ILE A 185 7.23 -12.72 13.36
N GLU A 186 6.05 -12.99 12.80
CA GLU A 186 5.70 -12.57 11.44
C GLU A 186 5.83 -11.04 11.26
N TYR A 187 5.32 -10.26 12.23
CA TYR A 187 5.43 -8.80 12.21
C TYR A 187 6.89 -8.32 12.24
N ARG A 188 7.71 -8.89 13.12
CA ARG A 188 9.13 -8.52 13.22
C ARG A 188 9.88 -8.85 11.94
N PHE A 189 9.67 -10.05 11.40
CA PHE A 189 10.27 -10.46 10.13
C PHE A 189 9.87 -9.49 9.00
N PHE A 190 8.60 -9.10 8.94
CA PHE A 190 8.13 -8.12 7.98
C PHE A 190 8.83 -6.77 8.14
N CYS A 191 8.93 -6.25 9.37
CA CYS A 191 9.67 -5.02 9.65
C CYS A 191 11.15 -5.13 9.24
N ASP A 192 11.84 -6.21 9.63
CA ASP A 192 13.25 -6.44 9.33
C ASP A 192 13.49 -6.54 7.81
N PHE A 193 12.64 -7.28 7.10
CA PHE A 193 12.70 -7.43 5.65
C PHE A 193 12.62 -6.09 4.92
N TYR A 194 11.75 -5.18 5.39
CA TYR A 194 11.61 -3.84 4.84
C TYR A 194 12.47 -2.79 5.54
N GLY A 195 13.36 -3.17 6.46
CA GLY A 195 14.24 -2.24 7.19
C GLY A 195 13.49 -1.19 8.02
N TYR A 196 12.38 -1.55 8.64
CA TYR A 196 11.63 -0.70 9.57
C TYR A 196 11.90 -1.09 11.03
N SER A 197 11.86 -0.10 11.93
CA SER A 197 11.77 -0.37 13.37
C SER A 197 10.42 -1.00 13.73
N TYR A 198 10.40 -1.79 14.81
CA TYR A 198 9.18 -2.37 15.36
C TYR A 198 8.27 -1.32 16.03
N SER A 199 8.86 -0.22 16.49
CA SER A 199 8.21 0.92 17.19
C SER A 199 8.01 2.11 16.27
#